data_AF-A0A3D3PHV1-F1
#
_entry.id   AF-A0A3D3PHV1-F1
#
_cell.length_a   1.000
_cell.length_b   1.000
_cell.length_c   1.000
_cell.angle_alpha   90.00
_cell.angle_beta   90.00
_cell.angle_gamma   90.00
#
_symmetry.space_group_name_H-M   'P 1'
#
loop_
_entity.id
_entity.type
_entity.pdbx_description
1 polymer ?
#
loop_
_entity_poly.entity_id
_entity_poly.type
_entity_poly.pdbx_seq_one_letter_code
_entity_poly.pdbx_strand_id
1 'polypeptide(L)'
;MKTDDLINMLASGPDVRAPAPALPMRRIVMIVSCGLLVSTAMMMAFLGIRPDLAEVTTLPAFWLKIAFVVALAWAGRIATARLSSPGARTGLLPVLIAAPVLLIWI
;
A
#
# COMPACT_ATOMS: atom_id res chain seq x y z
N MET A 1 45.16 10.44 -8.16
CA MET A 1 43.90 10.65 -7.41
C MET A 1 43.45 9.30 -6.90
N LYS A 2 43.12 9.15 -5.61
CA LYS A 2 42.85 7.86 -4.96
C LYS A 2 41.35 7.56 -4.89
N THR A 3 40.73 7.41 -6.05
CA THR A 3 39.28 7.20 -6.17
C THR A 3 38.85 5.87 -5.56
N ASP A 4 39.64 4.81 -5.75
CA ASP A 4 39.32 3.47 -5.25
C ASP A 4 39.34 3.38 -3.72
N ASP A 5 40.26 4.08 -3.05
CA ASP A 5 40.29 4.19 -1.59
C ASP A 5 39.06 4.95 -1.06
N LEU A 6 38.62 5.99 -1.78
CA LEU A 6 37.41 6.74 -1.43
C LEU A 6 36.13 5.90 -1.58
N ILE A 7 36.06 5.11 -2.66
CA ILE A 7 34.94 4.18 -2.91
C ILE A 7 34.92 3.10 -1.83
N ASN A 8 36.07 2.50 -1.50
CA ASN A 8 36.15 1.49 -0.43
C ASN A 8 35.80 2.06 0.94
N MET A 9 36.22 3.29 1.26
CA MET A 9 35.89 3.94 2.52
C MET A 9 34.38 4.24 2.63
N LEU A 10 33.73 4.65 1.53
CA LEU A 10 32.29 4.90 1.50
C LEU A 10 31.47 3.60 1.51
N ALA A 11 31.93 2.56 0.81
CA ALA A 11 31.27 1.26 0.75
C ALA A 11 31.42 0.42 2.04
N SER A 12 32.42 0.72 2.87
CA SER A 12 32.67 0.03 4.15
C SER A 12 32.08 0.77 5.36
N GLY A 13 31.43 1.93 5.15
CA GLY A 13 30.83 2.73 6.20
C GLY A 13 29.70 1.99 6.93
N PRO A 14 29.47 2.29 8.22
CA PRO A 14 28.41 1.66 9.03
C PRO A 14 26.99 1.86 8.46
N ASP A 15 26.80 2.86 7.60
CA ASP A 15 25.54 3.16 6.88
C ASP A 15 25.26 2.22 5.71
N VAL A 16 26.24 1.42 5.27
CA VAL A 16 26.08 0.39 4.23
C VAL A 16 25.51 -0.91 4.83
N ARG A 17 25.24 -0.92 6.14
CA ARG A 17 24.52 -2.01 6.79
C ARG A 17 23.19 -2.26 6.09
N ALA A 18 22.89 -3.54 5.90
CA ALA A 18 21.67 -4.02 5.27
C ALA A 18 20.45 -3.22 5.76
N PRO A 19 19.51 -2.87 4.86
CA PRO A 19 18.32 -2.12 5.22
C PRO A 19 17.70 -2.70 6.50
N ALA A 20 17.31 -1.83 7.44
CA ALA A 20 16.64 -2.24 8.66
C ALA A 20 15.57 -3.30 8.32
N PRO A 21 15.48 -4.40 9.09
CA PRO A 21 14.57 -5.48 8.76
C PRO A 21 13.18 -4.90 8.58
N ALA A 22 12.55 -5.23 7.45
CA ALA A 22 11.19 -4.78 7.16
C ALA A 22 10.32 -5.01 8.39
N LEU A 23 9.45 -4.04 8.70
CA LEU A 23 8.53 -4.16 9.84
C LEU A 23 7.89 -5.55 9.80
N PRO A 24 7.87 -6.30 10.92
CA PRO A 24 7.31 -7.64 10.92
C PRO A 24 5.88 -7.57 10.41
N MET A 25 5.52 -8.44 9.46
CA MET A 25 4.21 -8.45 8.79
C MET A 25 3.05 -8.34 9.78
N ARG A 26 3.19 -8.96 10.96
CA ARG A 26 2.23 -8.90 12.06
C ARG A 26 1.95 -7.47 12.54
N ARG A 27 2.97 -6.60 12.62
CA ARG A 27 2.82 -5.20 13.06
C ARG A 27 2.10 -4.36 12.00
N ILE A 28 2.39 -4.59 10.72
CA ILE A 28 1.68 -3.93 9.61
C ILE A 28 0.20 -4.32 9.65
N VAL A 29 -0.11 -5.62 9.75
CA VAL A 29 -1.48 -6.12 9.85
C VAL A 29 -2.19 -5.50 11.05
N MET A 30 -1.52 -5.40 12.21
CA MET A 30 -2.09 -4.82 13.42
C MET A 30 -2.40 -3.32 13.27
N ILE A 31 -1.51 -2.54 12.64
CA ILE A 31 -1.73 -1.11 12.39
C ILE A 31 -2.88 -0.91 11.40
N VAL A 32 -2.92 -1.70 10.32
CA VAL A 32 -3.99 -1.64 9.32
C VAL A 32 -5.33 -2.04 9.94
N SER A 33 -5.38 -3.10 10.75
CA SER A 33 -6.61 -3.51 11.43
C SER A 33 -7.07 -2.46 12.44
N CYS A 34 -6.14 -1.82 13.16
CA CYS A 34 -6.47 -0.73 14.07
C CYS A 34 -7.08 0.46 13.30
N GLY A 35 -6.46 0.87 12.19
CA GLY A 35 -7.00 1.92 11.33
C GLY A 35 -8.38 1.58 10.77
N LEU A 36 -8.60 0.33 10.34
CA LEU A 36 -9.89 -0.15 9.88
C LEU A 36 -10.96 -0.06 10.99
N LEU A 37 -10.65 -0.50 12.21
CA LEU A 37 -11.57 -0.45 13.34
C LEU A 37 -11.90 0.99 13.73
N VAL A 38 -10.91 1.87 13.82
CA VAL A 38 -11.11 3.29 14.15
C VAL A 38 -11.94 3.98 13.08
N SER A 39 -11.63 3.75 11.79
CA SER A 39 -12.41 4.31 10.68
C SER A 39 -13.86 3.81 10.70
N THR A 40 -14.08 2.53 11.01
CA THR A 40 -15.42 1.95 11.09
C THR A 40 -16.19 2.53 12.27
N ALA A 41 -15.55 2.70 13.43
CA ALA A 41 -16.14 3.33 14.60
C ALA A 41 -16.54 4.79 14.34
N MET A 42 -15.67 5.57 13.68
CA MET A 42 -16.01 6.92 13.25
C MET A 42 -17.18 6.93 12.25
N MET A 43 -17.17 6.04 11.26
CA MET A 43 -18.27 5.94 10.30
C MET A 43 -19.61 5.65 11.00
N MET A 44 -19.64 4.71 11.95
CA MET A 44 -20.83 4.42 12.74
C MET A 44 -21.27 5.61 13.60
N ALA A 45 -20.33 6.33 14.22
CA ALA A 45 -20.63 7.45 15.09
C ALA A 45 -21.15 8.69 14.33
N PHE A 46 -20.63 8.97 13.14
CA PHE A 46 -20.94 10.19 12.39
C PHE A 46 -21.96 9.99 11.27
N LEU A 47 -21.92 8.87 10.54
CA LEU A 47 -22.80 8.61 9.40
C LEU A 47 -23.96 7.66 9.75
N GLY A 48 -23.83 6.87 10.82
CA GLY A 48 -24.80 5.85 11.19
C GLY A 48 -24.77 4.61 10.29
N ILE A 49 -25.55 3.60 10.68
CA ILE A 49 -25.67 2.34 9.93
C ILE A 49 -26.88 2.43 9.02
N ARG A 50 -26.69 2.19 7.73
CA ARG A 50 -27.78 2.22 6.75
C ARG A 50 -28.65 0.95 6.91
N PRO A 51 -29.98 1.07 7.09
CA PRO A 51 -30.84 -0.10 7.30
C PRO A 51 -30.85 -1.07 6.10
N ASP A 52 -30.67 -0.55 4.88
CA ASP A 52 -30.66 -1.37 3.65
C ASP A 52 -29.30 -2.03 3.37
N LEU A 53 -28.33 -2.00 4.31
CA LEU A 53 -27.01 -2.60 4.09
C LEU A 53 -27.09 -4.10 3.72
N ALA A 54 -27.99 -4.84 4.37
CA ALA A 54 -28.16 -6.27 4.10
C ALA A 54 -28.59 -6.51 2.64
N GLU A 55 -29.51 -5.69 2.14
CA GLU A 55 -29.99 -5.76 0.75
C GLU A 55 -28.91 -5.31 -0.24
N VAL A 56 -28.23 -4.20 0.05
CA VAL A 56 -27.18 -3.66 -0.82
C VAL A 56 -25.97 -4.62 -0.95
N THR A 57 -25.71 -5.45 0.06
CA THR A 57 -24.65 -6.47 0.00
C THR A 57 -24.93 -7.57 -1.04
N THR A 58 -26.20 -7.74 -1.44
CA THR A 58 -26.56 -8.67 -2.53
C THR A 58 -26.25 -8.10 -3.91
N LEU A 59 -26.08 -6.78 -4.01
CA LEU A 59 -25.82 -6.13 -5.30
C LEU A 59 -24.34 -6.25 -5.69
N PRO A 60 -24.03 -6.66 -6.93
CA PRO A 60 -22.65 -6.75 -7.41
C PRO A 60 -21.93 -5.39 -7.39
N ALA A 61 -22.67 -4.29 -7.57
CA ALA A 61 -22.14 -2.93 -7.53
C ALA A 61 -21.50 -2.56 -6.17
N PHE A 62 -21.98 -3.14 -5.06
CA PHE A 62 -21.38 -2.94 -3.74
C PHE A 62 -19.99 -3.58 -3.67
N TRP A 63 -19.88 -4.83 -4.12
CA TRP A 63 -18.64 -5.58 -4.17
C TRP A 63 -17.61 -4.96 -5.11
N LEU A 64 -18.06 -4.37 -6.23
CA LEU A 64 -17.17 -3.67 -7.15
C LEU A 64 -16.42 -2.51 -6.47
N LYS A 65 -17.11 -1.73 -5.62
CA LYS A 65 -16.48 -0.64 -4.86
C LYS A 65 -15.43 -1.17 -3.88
N ILE A 66 -15.74 -2.27 -3.19
CA ILE A 66 -14.79 -2.91 -2.26
C ILE A 66 -13.57 -3.43 -3.04
N ALA A 67 -13.80 -4.18 -4.11
CA ALA A 67 -12.75 -4.73 -4.95
C ALA A 67 -11.83 -3.64 -5.51
N PHE A 68 -12.40 -2.51 -5.95
CA PHE A 68 -11.65 -1.35 -6.40
C PHE A 68 -10.74 -0.78 -5.32
N VAL A 69 -11.26 -0.53 -4.11
CA VAL A 69 -10.46 0.00 -2.99
C VAL A 69 -9.34 -0.98 -2.60
N VAL A 70 -9.63 -2.28 -2.57
CA VAL A 70 -8.64 -3.33 -2.26
C VAL A 70 -7.55 -3.39 -3.34
N ALA A 71 -7.93 -3.34 -4.62
CA ALA A 71 -6.99 -3.34 -5.74
C ALA A 71 -6.08 -2.11 -5.69
N LEU A 72 -6.64 -0.93 -5.40
CA LEU A 72 -5.89 0.31 -5.29
C LEU A 72 -4.91 0.28 -4.09
N ALA A 73 -5.35 -0.22 -2.94
CA ALA A 73 -4.49 -0.40 -1.77
C ALA A 73 -3.33 -1.37 -2.07
N TRP A 74 -3.59 -2.45 -2.81
CA TRP A 74 -2.58 -3.41 -3.22
C TRP A 74 -1.56 -2.80 -4.20
N ALA A 75 -2.04 -2.07 -5.20
CA ALA A 75 -1.19 -1.34 -6.14
C ALA A 75 -0.30 -0.31 -5.41
N GLY A 76 -0.87 0.45 -4.46
CA GLY A 76 -0.14 1.40 -3.62
C GLY A 76 0.95 0.73 -2.77
N ARG A 77 0.67 -0.46 -2.20
CA ARG A 77 1.68 -1.24 -1.47
C ARG A 77 2.84 -1.67 -2.36
N ILE A 78 2.56 -2.13 -3.58
CA ILE A 78 3.61 -2.52 -4.53
C ILE A 78 4.42 -1.30 -4.97
N ALA A 79 3.75 -0.19 -5.24
CA ALA A 79 4.40 1.06 -5.63
C ALA A 79 5.34 1.59 -4.54
N THR A 80 4.88 1.63 -3.29
CA THR A 80 5.70 2.08 -2.16
C THR A 80 6.91 1.16 -1.93
N ALA A 81 6.74 -0.17 -1.99
CA ALA A 81 7.85 -1.11 -1.87
C ALA A 81 8.90 -1.00 -3.00
N ARG A 82 8.46 -0.73 -4.22
CA ARG A 82 9.38 -0.53 -5.36
C ARG A 82 10.07 0.83 -5.30
N LEU A 83 9.35 1.90 -4.95
CA LEU A 83 9.92 3.24 -4.86
C LEU A 83 10.89 3.40 -3.69
N SER A 84 10.71 2.64 -2.61
CA SER A 84 11.66 2.60 -1.49
C SER A 84 12.93 1.81 -1.80
N SER A 85 12.98 1.08 -2.93
CA SER A 85 14.09 0.22 -3.31
C SER A 85 14.94 0.88 -4.40
N PRO A 86 16.20 1.27 -4.13
CA PRO A 86 17.06 1.88 -5.14
C PRO A 86 17.30 0.89 -6.30
N GLY A 87 17.13 1.35 -7.54
CA GLY A 87 17.32 0.53 -8.76
C GLY A 87 16.12 -0.33 -9.19
N ALA A 88 14.99 -0.29 -8.49
CA ALA A 88 13.80 -1.04 -8.89
C ALA A 88 13.18 -0.51 -10.20
N ARG A 89 12.72 -1.42 -11.07
CA ARG A 89 12.02 -1.05 -12.32
C ARG A 89 10.65 -0.45 -12.00
N THR A 90 10.50 0.85 -12.25
CA THR A 90 9.29 1.63 -12.01
C THR A 90 8.38 1.78 -13.23
N GLY A 91 8.81 1.36 -14.43
CA GLY A 91 8.07 1.60 -15.68
C GLY A 91 6.65 1.01 -15.74
N LEU A 92 6.36 -0.06 -14.99
CA LEU A 92 5.03 -0.66 -14.90
C LEU A 92 4.16 -0.10 -13.77
N LEU A 93 4.71 0.75 -12.89
CA LEU A 93 3.97 1.30 -11.74
C LEU A 93 2.80 2.21 -12.16
N PRO A 94 2.94 3.11 -13.15
CA PRO A 94 1.82 3.94 -13.59
C PRO A 94 0.66 3.11 -14.12
N VAL A 95 0.97 2.04 -14.87
CA VAL A 95 -0.04 1.11 -15.40
C VAL A 95 -0.73 0.35 -14.27
N LEU A 96 0.02 -0.13 -13.28
CA LEU A 96 -0.55 -0.86 -12.14
C LEU A 96 -1.51 -0.01 -11.30
N ILE A 97 -1.23 1.30 -11.16
CA ILE A 97 -2.07 2.24 -10.43
C ILE A 97 -3.27 2.68 -11.29
N ALA A 98 -3.06 2.91 -12.59
CA ALA A 98 -4.11 3.31 -13.51
C ALA A 98 -5.11 2.18 -13.80
N ALA A 99 -4.67 0.91 -13.80
CA ALA A 99 -5.51 -0.25 -14.12
C ALA A 99 -6.82 -0.34 -13.32
N PRO A 100 -6.82 -0.30 -11.97
CA PRO A 100 -8.07 -0.34 -11.21
C PRO A 100 -8.97 0.87 -11.47
N VAL A 101 -8.39 2.04 -11.74
CA VAL A 101 -9.14 3.26 -12.08
C VAL A 101 -9.77 3.14 -13.45
N LEU A 102 -9.06 2.63 -14.45
CA LEU A 102 -9.61 2.44 -15.78
C LEU A 102 -10.68 1.35 -15.79
N LEU A 103 -10.49 0.27 -15.02
CA LEU A 103 -11.44 -0.84 -14.93
C LEU A 103 -12.79 -0.46 -14.30
N ILE A 104 -12.83 0.49 -13.36
CA ILE A 104 -14.10 0.92 -12.75
C ILE A 104 -14.85 1.95 -13.60
N TRP A 105 -14.15 2.59 -14.55
CA TRP A 105 -14.73 3.61 -15.44
C TRP A 105 -15.23 3.03 -16.78
N ILE A 106 -15.02 1.73 -17.01
CA ILE A 106 -15.57 0.96 -18.14
C ILE A 106 -16.81 0.20 -17.67
#